data_AF-A0A0L0UVZ5-F1
#
_entry.id   AF-A0A0L0UVZ5-F1
#
_cell.length_a   1.000
_cell.length_b   1.000
_cell.length_c   1.000
_cell.angle_alpha   90.00
_cell.angle_beta   90.00
_cell.angle_gamma   90.00
#
_symmetry.space_group_name_H-M   'P 1'
#
loop_
_entity.id
_entity.type
_entity.pdbx_description
1 polymer ?
#
loop_
_entity_poly.entity_id
_entity_poly.type
_entity_poly.pdbx_seq_one_letter_code
_entity_poly.pdbx_strand_id
1 'polypeptide(L)'
;MAISAIVGPGLASCCTTLSVIGVVFLVSLGIGFENNAHVLMGSTDSPENGKKVARVCFASAIVYACFVGFCSCQLSANRRVVRGGEVHLR
;
A
#
# COMPACT_ATOMS: atom_id res chain seq x y z
N MET A 1 2.68 25.50 2.27
CA MET A 1 3.73 24.62 1.73
C MET A 1 3.15 23.90 0.51
N ALA A 2 3.36 24.45 -0.68
CA ALA A 2 2.88 23.85 -1.91
C ALA A 2 3.77 22.63 -2.22
N ILE A 3 3.24 21.43 -2.01
CA ILE A 3 3.84 20.21 -2.53
C ILE A 3 3.56 20.26 -4.04
N SER A 4 4.52 20.70 -4.84
CA SER A 4 4.44 20.54 -6.29
C SER A 4 4.25 19.05 -6.57
N ALA A 5 3.07 18.68 -7.09
CA ALA A 5 2.78 17.29 -7.42
C ALA A 5 3.79 16.84 -8.50
N ILE A 6 4.67 15.89 -8.16
CA ILE A 6 5.70 15.38 -9.07
C ILE A 6 5.13 14.38 -10.10
N VAL A 7 3.96 13.82 -9.80
CA VAL A 7 3.26 12.77 -10.57
C VAL A 7 1.85 13.23 -10.94
N GLY A 8 1.41 12.87 -12.16
CA GLY A 8 0.05 13.16 -12.65
C GLY A 8 -1.06 12.46 -11.84
N PRO A 9 -2.29 13.03 -11.81
CA PRO A 9 -3.38 12.56 -10.94
C PRO A 9 -3.77 11.09 -11.13
N GLY A 10 -3.75 10.58 -12.36
CA GLY A 10 -4.11 9.19 -12.65
C GLY A 10 -3.15 8.16 -12.03
N LEU A 11 -1.85 8.43 -12.13
CA LEU A 11 -0.80 7.58 -11.56
C LEU A 11 -0.80 7.65 -10.02
N ALA A 12 -1.00 8.84 -9.44
CA ALA A 12 -1.10 9.00 -7.98
C ALA A 12 -2.32 8.28 -7.38
N SER A 13 -3.46 8.32 -8.07
CA SER A 13 -4.68 7.60 -7.65
C SER A 13 -4.50 6.08 -7.74
N CYS A 14 -3.88 5.58 -8.81
CA CYS A 14 -3.56 4.17 -8.96
C CYS A 14 -2.62 3.67 -7.85
N CYS A 15 -1.51 4.39 -7.60
CA CYS A 15 -0.56 4.11 -6.50
C CYS A 15 -1.26 3.97 -5.14
N THR A 16 -2.13 4.94 -4.83
CA THR A 16 -2.82 4.98 -3.54
C THR A 16 -3.76 3.78 -3.39
N THR A 17 -4.52 3.46 -4.43
CA THR A 17 -5.47 2.33 -4.43
C THR A 17 -4.76 1.00 -4.26
N LEU A 18 -3.70 0.75 -5.03
CA LEU A 18 -2.92 -0.48 -4.95
C LEU A 18 -2.23 -0.63 -3.59
N SER A 19 -1.72 0.47 -3.03
CA SER A 19 -1.09 0.41 -1.70
C SER A 19 -2.10 0.12 -0.60
N VAL A 20 -3.31 0.68 -0.64
CA VAL A 20 -4.36 0.39 0.36
C VAL A 20 -4.77 -1.08 0.31
N ILE A 21 -5.02 -1.63 -0.89
CA ILE A 21 -5.37 -3.04 -1.08
C ILE A 21 -4.21 -3.94 -0.63
N GLY A 22 -2.97 -3.57 -0.97
CA GLY A 22 -1.76 -4.26 -0.56
C GLY A 22 -1.63 -4.34 0.96
N VAL A 23 -1.76 -3.22 1.69
CA VAL A 23 -1.68 -3.23 3.17
C VAL A 23 -2.71 -4.18 3.76
N VAL A 24 -3.97 -4.13 3.31
CA VAL A 24 -5.02 -5.02 3.82
C VAL A 24 -4.66 -6.49 3.59
N PHE A 25 -4.22 -6.84 2.38
CA PHE A 25 -3.88 -8.21 2.04
C PHE A 25 -2.67 -8.74 2.82
N LEU A 26 -1.60 -7.94 2.92
CA LEU A 26 -0.38 -8.33 3.64
C LEU A 26 -0.61 -8.43 5.16
N VAL A 27 -1.47 -7.60 5.75
CA VAL A 27 -1.84 -7.71 7.17
C VAL A 27 -2.67 -8.96 7.41
N SER A 28 -3.65 -9.27 6.56
CA SER A 28 -4.44 -10.50 6.68
C SER A 28 -3.57 -11.76 6.59
N LEU A 29 -2.60 -11.78 5.66
CA LEU A 29 -1.64 -12.88 5.54
C LEU A 29 -0.69 -12.93 6.75
N GLY A 30 -0.20 -11.79 7.23
CA GLY A 30 0.68 -11.73 8.40
C GLY A 30 0.06 -12.35 9.65
N ILE A 31 -1.21 -12.04 9.92
CA ILE A 31 -1.97 -12.63 11.03
C ILE A 31 -2.20 -14.13 10.79
N GLY A 32 -2.53 -14.52 9.55
CA GLY A 32 -2.71 -15.94 9.17
C GLY A 32 -1.46 -16.80 9.36
N PHE A 33 -0.29 -16.26 9.03
CA PHE A 33 1.01 -16.91 9.23
C PHE A 33 1.45 -16.92 10.71
N GLU A 34 1.07 -15.91 11.50
CA GLU A 34 1.36 -15.87 12.94
C GLU A 34 0.57 -16.93 13.72
N ASN A 35 -0.69 -17.14 13.34
CA ASN A 35 -1.56 -18.16 13.94
C ASN A 35 -1.30 -19.58 13.42
N ASN A 36 -0.26 -19.80 12.61
CA ASN A 36 0.09 -21.10 12.02
C ASN A 36 -1.11 -21.78 11.36
N ALA A 37 -1.90 -21.04 10.57
CA ALA A 37 -3.04 -21.60 9.88
C ALA A 37 -2.59 -22.76 8.96
N HIS A 38 -3.01 -23.99 9.27
CA HIS A 38 -2.64 -25.22 8.56
C HIS A 38 -2.86 -25.15 7.05
N VAL A 39 -3.82 -24.32 6.59
CA VAL A 39 -4.12 -24.08 5.16
C VAL A 39 -3.04 -23.28 4.42
N LEU A 40 -2.19 -22.51 5.10
CA LEU A 40 -1.05 -21.79 4.49
C LEU A 40 0.29 -22.54 4.62
N MET A 41 0.39 -23.53 5.51
CA MET A 41 1.62 -24.28 5.84
C MET A 41 1.54 -25.77 5.44
N GLY A 42 0.47 -26.18 4.75
CA GLY A 42 0.15 -27.59 4.48
C GLY A 42 0.93 -28.24 3.33
N SER A 43 1.86 -27.55 2.65
CA SER A 43 2.66 -28.12 1.56
C SER A 43 4.03 -28.61 2.04
N THR A 44 4.50 -29.73 1.50
CA THR A 44 5.79 -30.38 1.86
C THR A 44 7.06 -29.53 1.63
N ASP A 45 6.93 -28.39 0.94
CA ASP A 45 8.00 -27.42 0.65
C ASP A 45 7.84 -26.13 1.50
N SER A 46 7.01 -26.16 2.54
CA SER A 46 6.72 -24.97 3.35
C SER A 46 7.96 -24.58 4.16
N PRO A 47 8.35 -23.29 4.16
CA PRO A 47 9.45 -22.82 4.99
C PRO A 47 9.13 -23.14 6.45
N GLU A 48 10.07 -23.80 7.14
CA GLU A 48 9.98 -24.33 8.52
C GLU A 48 9.49 -23.32 9.59
N ASN A 49 9.36 -22.03 9.23
CA ASN A 49 9.04 -20.95 10.15
C ASN A 49 8.02 -19.97 9.55
N GLY A 50 6.72 -20.22 9.72
CA GLY A 50 5.66 -19.24 9.38
C GLY A 50 5.85 -17.87 10.01
N LYS A 51 6.51 -17.81 11.16
CA LYS A 51 6.93 -16.57 11.82
C LYS A 51 7.91 -15.72 10.98
N LYS A 52 8.79 -16.33 10.17
CA LYS A 52 9.68 -15.57 9.27
C LYS A 52 8.89 -14.90 8.16
N VAL A 53 7.93 -15.62 7.56
CA VAL A 53 7.07 -15.07 6.49
C VAL A 53 6.17 -13.97 7.05
N ALA A 54 5.56 -14.18 8.23
CA ALA A 54 4.77 -13.16 8.92
C ALA A 54 5.57 -11.87 9.13
N ARG A 55 6.82 -11.96 9.61
CA ARG A 55 7.70 -10.81 9.81
C ARG A 55 7.97 -10.05 8.50
N VAL A 56 8.17 -10.75 7.39
CA VAL A 56 8.35 -10.12 6.07
C VAL A 56 7.06 -9.44 5.60
N CYS A 57 5.90 -10.09 5.75
CA CYS A 57 4.60 -9.48 5.42
C CYS A 57 4.33 -8.20 6.23
N PHE A 58 4.62 -8.21 7.53
CA PHE A 58 4.50 -7.01 8.37
C PHE A 58 5.49 -5.90 7.95
N ALA A 59 6.74 -6.25 7.64
CA ALA A 59 7.72 -5.28 7.14
C ALA A 59 7.26 -4.65 5.81
N SER A 60 6.75 -5.44 4.88
CA SER A 60 6.20 -4.93 3.62
C SER A 60 4.94 -4.08 3.85
N ALA A 61 4.03 -4.47 4.76
CA ALA A 61 2.84 -3.68 5.07
C ALA A 61 3.20 -2.26 5.57
N ILE A 62 4.27 -2.11 6.36
CA ILE A 62 4.78 -0.81 6.79
C ILE A 62 5.24 0.03 5.59
N VAL A 63 5.97 -0.57 4.65
CA VAL A 63 6.43 0.13 3.43
C VAL A 63 5.25 0.60 2.58
N TYR A 64 4.25 -0.25 2.35
CA TYR A 64 3.04 0.15 1.62
C TYR A 64 2.26 1.24 2.36
N ALA A 65 2.20 1.22 3.70
CA ALA A 65 1.58 2.28 4.48
C ALA A 65 2.29 3.64 4.29
N CYS A 66 3.64 3.64 4.23
CA CYS A 66 4.41 4.84 3.88
C CYS A 66 4.07 5.35 2.46
N PHE A 67 3.95 4.44 1.49
CA PHE A 67 3.52 4.80 0.13
C PHE A 67 2.12 5.40 0.08
N VAL A 68 1.16 4.87 0.87
CA VAL A 68 -0.17 5.48 1.01
C VAL A 68 -0.03 6.92 1.49
N GLY A 69 0.73 7.18 2.56
CA GLY A 69 0.94 8.53 3.08
C GLY A 69 1.52 9.48 2.03
N PHE A 70 2.57 9.05 1.33
CA PHE A 70 3.24 9.87 0.32
C PHE A 70 2.37 10.11 -0.93
N CYS A 71 1.75 9.07 -1.51
CA CYS A 71 0.88 9.20 -2.68
C CYS A 71 -0.40 9.99 -2.34
N SER A 72 -0.94 9.87 -1.12
CA SER A 72 -2.14 10.61 -0.67
C SER A 72 -1.87 12.10 -0.48
N CYS A 73 -0.69 12.46 0.05
CA CYS A 73 -0.27 13.87 0.17
C CYS A 73 -0.13 14.53 -1.21
N GLN A 74 0.45 13.83 -2.18
CA GLN A 74 0.58 14.31 -3.56
C GLN A 74 -0.77 14.43 -4.26
N LEU A 75 -1.66 13.45 -4.12
CA LEU A 75 -3.01 13.51 -4.66
C LEU A 75 -3.81 14.66 -4.04
N SER A 76 -3.68 14.87 -2.73
CA SER A 76 -4.33 15.98 -2.02
C SER A 76 -3.82 17.32 -2.51
N ALA A 77 -2.51 17.49 -2.65
CA ALA A 77 -1.91 18.70 -3.20
C ALA A 77 -2.39 18.98 -4.63
N ASN A 78 -2.41 17.94 -5.50
CA ASN A 78 -2.93 18.06 -6.85
C ASN A 78 -4.42 18.45 -6.87
N ARG A 79 -5.24 17.84 -5.99
CA ARG A 79 -6.67 18.16 -5.86
C ARG A 79 -6.93 19.57 -5.32
N ARG A 80 -5.98 20.14 -4.55
CA ARG A 80 -6.02 21.53 -4.07
C ARG A 80 -5.66 22.52 -5.18
N VAL A 81 -4.65 22.22 -6.01
CA VAL A 81 -4.30 23.04 -7.20
C VAL A 81 -5.49 23.11 -8.16
N VAL A 82 -6.11 21.96 -8.46
CA VAL A 82 -7.31 21.86 -9.30
C VAL A 82 -8.51 22.68 -8.76
N ARG A 83 -8.61 22.88 -7.44
CA ARG A 83 -9.67 23.71 -6.83
C ARG A 83 -9.34 25.22 -6.82
N GLY A 84 -8.08 25.60 -7.03
CA GLY A 84 -7.61 26.98 -7.06
C GLY A 84 -7.38 27.55 -8.47
N GLY A 85 -7.30 26.69 -9.49
CA GLY A 85 -7.14 27.09 -10.88
C GLY A 85 -7.72 26.05 -11.83
N GLU A 86 -8.74 26.47 -12.58
CA GLU A 86 -9.17 25.99 -13.89
C GLU A 86 -8.91 24.50 -14.22
N VAL A 87 -9.93 23.66 -14.03
CA VAL A 87 -10.05 22.36 -14.70
C VAL A 87 -10.27 22.63 -16.21
N HIS A 88 -9.18 22.88 -16.95
CA HIS A 88 -9.22 22.77 -18.41
C HIS A 88 -9.08 21.29 -18.78
N LEU A 89 -10.24 20.59 -18.85
CA LEU A 89 -10.35 19.26 -19.43
C LEU A 89 -9.85 19.28 -20.88
N ARG A 90 -8.75 18.59 -21.17
CA ARG A 90 -8.41 18.08 -22.49
C ARG A 90 -8.13 16.59 -22.41
#